data_AF-A0A392NLG4-F1
#
_entry.id   AF-A0A392NLG4-F1
#
_cell.length_a   1.000
_cell.length_b   1.000
_cell.length_c   1.000
_cell.angle_alpha   90.00
_cell.angle_beta   90.00
_cell.angle_gamma   90.00
#
_symmetry.space_group_name_H-M   'P 1'
#
loop_
_entity.id
_entity.type
_entity.pdbx_description
1 polymer ?
#
loop_
_entity_poly.entity_id
_entity_poly.type
_entity_poly.pdbx_seq_one_letter_code
_entity_poly.pdbx_strand_id
1 'polypeptide(L)'
;IFNEFNARKPEGMNVFKGVTKNRLFMGIVGMTFILQIIIIEFLGKFTTTVRLNSMQWLACLCIGLFSWPLAILGKLIPVPKTPLSRCVLKVFRRLKKSRTA
;
A
#
# COMPACT_ATOMS: atom_id res chain seq x y z
N ILE A 1 -5.74 -5.56 2.54
CA ILE A 1 -5.78 -5.48 4.02
C ILE A 1 -4.55 -4.79 4.59
N PHE A 2 -3.34 -5.40 4.58
CA PHE A 2 -2.15 -4.78 5.22
C PHE A 2 -1.80 -3.38 4.70
N ASN A 3 -1.94 -3.14 3.40
CA ASN A 3 -1.76 -1.82 2.80
C ASN A 3 -2.80 -0.78 3.30
N GLU A 4 -4.03 -1.20 3.59
CA GLU A 4 -5.10 -0.30 4.06
C GLU A 4 -4.76 0.30 5.43
N PHE A 5 -4.13 -0.50 6.29
CA PHE A 5 -3.54 -0.02 7.54
C PHE A 5 -2.42 1.00 7.31
N ASN A 6 -1.55 0.76 6.33
CA ASN A 6 -0.44 1.67 6.04
C ASN A 6 -0.91 3.00 5.42
N ALA A 7 -1.87 2.94 4.49
CA ALA A 7 -2.42 4.10 3.79
C ALA A 7 -3.21 5.04 4.73
N ARG A 8 -3.67 4.56 5.89
CA ARG A 8 -4.37 5.39 6.87
C ARG A 8 -3.51 6.52 7.44
N LYS A 9 -2.20 6.30 7.57
CA LYS A 9 -1.23 7.31 8.03
C LYS A 9 0.04 7.25 7.18
N PRO A 10 0.05 7.85 5.98
CA PRO A 10 1.21 7.79 5.10
C PRO A 10 2.44 8.47 5.73
N GLU A 11 2.25 9.60 6.40
CA GLU A 11 3.32 10.38 7.06
C GLU A 11 3.67 9.88 8.49
N GLY A 12 2.84 9.01 9.08
CA GLY A 12 2.99 8.58 10.48
C GLY A 12 3.68 7.22 10.62
N MET A 13 4.69 7.12 11.49
CA MET A 13 5.34 5.84 11.82
C MET A 13 4.38 4.83 12.49
N ASN A 14 3.47 5.31 13.34
CA ASN A 14 2.54 4.46 14.09
C ASN A 14 1.19 4.34 13.37
N VAL A 15 1.10 3.40 12.43
CA VAL A 15 -0.14 3.07 11.69
C VAL A 15 -1.24 2.48 12.60
N PHE A 16 -0.85 1.88 13.73
CA PHE A 16 -1.76 1.27 14.71
C PHE A 16 -2.40 2.27 15.68
N LYS A 17 -1.86 3.50 15.82
CA LYS A 17 -2.36 4.45 16.82
C LYS A 17 -3.79 4.86 16.49
N GLY A 18 -4.73 4.48 17.36
CA GLY A 18 -6.16 4.79 17.22
C GLY A 18 -6.88 3.99 16.13
N VAL A 19 -6.33 2.86 15.68
CA VAL A 19 -7.03 1.92 14.74
C VAL A 19 -8.34 1.45 15.34
N THR A 20 -8.31 0.97 16.57
CA THR A 20 -9.48 0.42 17.28
C THR A 20 -10.51 1.48 17.65
N LYS A 21 -10.14 2.77 17.64
CA LYS A 21 -11.08 3.88 17.88
C LYS A 21 -11.95 4.19 16.66
N ASN A 22 -11.51 3.85 15.44
CA ASN A 22 -12.30 4.09 14.23
C ASN A 22 -13.10 2.83 13.86
N ARG A 23 -14.35 2.75 14.32
CA ARG A 23 -15.24 1.60 14.07
C ARG A 23 -15.54 1.37 12.59
N LEU A 24 -15.61 2.43 11.78
CA LEU A 24 -15.81 2.31 10.33
C LEU A 24 -14.61 1.63 9.67
N PHE A 25 -13.40 2.04 10.03
CA PHE A 25 -12.18 1.42 9.51
C PHE A 25 -12.08 -0.06 9.92
N MET A 26 -12.37 -0.37 11.19
CA MET A 26 -12.41 -1.76 11.65
C MET A 26 -13.48 -2.59 10.91
N GLY A 27 -14.64 -1.99 10.62
CA GLY A 27 -15.70 -2.62 9.83
C GLY A 27 -15.28 -2.94 8.41
N ILE A 28 -14.66 -1.98 7.70
CA ILE A 28 -14.18 -2.19 6.32
C ILE A 28 -13.08 -3.26 6.27
N VAL A 29 -12.11 -3.19 7.17
CA VAL A 29 -11.06 -4.21 7.26
C VAL A 29 -11.63 -5.60 7.56
N GLY A 30 -12.56 -5.71 8.50
CA GLY A 30 -13.20 -6.98 8.85
C GLY A 30 -14.02 -7.54 7.68
N MET A 31 -14.84 -6.69 7.05
CA MET A 31 -15.65 -7.07 5.89
C MET A 31 -14.78 -7.54 4.73
N THR A 32 -13.72 -6.80 4.39
CA THR A 32 -12.80 -7.19 3.31
C THR A 32 -12.05 -8.49 3.62
N PHE A 33 -11.68 -8.75 4.87
CA PHE A 33 -11.08 -10.02 5.28
C PHE A 33 -12.03 -11.21 5.07
N ILE A 34 -13.28 -11.07 5.51
CA ILE A 34 -14.30 -12.12 5.36
C ILE A 34 -14.58 -12.37 3.88
N LEU A 35 -14.75 -11.30 3.08
CA LEU A 35 -14.96 -11.42 1.65
C LEU A 35 -13.77 -12.09 0.95
N GLN A 36 -12.52 -11.79 1.35
CA GLN A 36 -11.33 -12.45 0.79
C GLN A 36 -11.35 -13.97 1.05
N ILE A 37 -11.72 -14.41 2.25
CA ILE A 37 -11.85 -15.83 2.57
C ILE A 37 -12.94 -16.48 1.70
N ILE A 38 -14.11 -15.85 1.61
CA ILE A 38 -15.23 -16.36 0.79
C ILE A 38 -14.80 -16.51 -0.67
N ILE A 39 -14.12 -15.50 -1.22
CA ILE A 39 -13.69 -15.53 -2.62
C ILE A 39 -12.71 -16.68 -2.87
N ILE A 40 -11.70 -16.82 -2.02
CA ILE A 40 -10.63 -17.83 -2.19
C ILE A 40 -11.18 -19.26 -2.01
N GLU A 41 -12.09 -19.46 -1.06
CA GLU A 41 -12.60 -20.80 -0.73
C GLU A 41 -13.77 -21.24 -1.63
N PHE A 42 -14.65 -20.31 -2.04
CA PHE A 42 -15.93 -20.67 -2.68
C PHE A 42 -16.08 -20.16 -4.11
N LEU A 43 -15.39 -19.09 -4.53
CA LEU A 43 -15.58 -18.50 -5.86
C LEU A 43 -14.59 -19.01 -6.93
N GLY A 44 -13.80 -20.04 -6.64
CA GLY A 44 -12.72 -20.50 -7.51
C GLY A 44 -13.06 -20.72 -8.98
N LYS A 45 -14.27 -21.21 -9.29
CA LYS A 45 -14.73 -21.40 -10.69
C LYS A 45 -15.14 -20.11 -11.40
N PHE A 46 -15.63 -19.11 -10.67
CA PHE A 46 -16.06 -17.82 -11.22
C PHE A 46 -14.91 -16.81 -11.34
N THR A 47 -13.99 -16.83 -10.38
CA THR A 47 -12.84 -15.92 -10.34
C THR A 47 -11.57 -16.53 -10.93
N THR A 48 -11.64 -17.77 -11.45
CA THR A 48 -10.48 -18.54 -11.92
C THR A 48 -9.37 -18.62 -10.85
N THR A 49 -9.77 -18.70 -9.58
CA THR A 49 -8.85 -18.80 -8.44
C THR A 49 -8.78 -20.22 -7.92
N VAL A 50 -7.59 -20.66 -7.53
CA VAL A 50 -7.40 -21.94 -6.85
C VAL A 50 -7.54 -21.76 -5.34
N ARG A 51 -8.11 -22.76 -4.65
CA ARG A 51 -8.17 -22.77 -3.19
C ARG A 51 -6.75 -22.82 -2.64
N LEU A 52 -6.45 -21.95 -1.67
CA LEU A 52 -5.15 -21.91 -1.04
C LEU A 52 -5.02 -23.01 0.02
N ASN A 53 -3.89 -23.72 0.00
CA ASN A 53 -3.55 -24.61 1.10
C ASN A 53 -3.17 -23.81 2.37
N SER A 54 -3.26 -24.42 3.55
CA SER A 54 -2.92 -23.77 4.83
C SER A 54 -1.50 -23.18 4.85
N MET A 55 -0.53 -23.82 4.18
CA MET A 55 0.83 -23.27 4.06
C MET A 55 0.90 -22.03 3.16
N GLN A 56 0.10 -21.98 2.09
CA GLN A 56 0.05 -20.81 1.20
C GLN A 56 -0.68 -19.65 1.88
N TRP A 57 -1.73 -19.93 2.64
CA TRP A 57 -2.39 -18.95 3.50
C TRP A 57 -1.40 -18.33 4.49
N LEU A 58 -0.59 -19.16 5.17
CA LEU A 58 0.46 -18.68 6.06
C LEU A 58 1.50 -17.83 5.30
N ALA A 59 1.95 -18.27 4.14
CA ALA A 59 2.88 -17.51 3.32
C ALA A 59 2.33 -16.12 2.95
N CYS A 60 1.06 -16.03 2.55
CA CYS A 60 0.40 -14.76 2.26
C CYS A 60 0.32 -13.85 3.51
N LEU A 61 0.03 -14.42 4.68
CA LEU A 61 0.03 -13.67 5.93
C LEU A 61 1.43 -13.17 6.29
N CYS A 62 2.47 -14.00 6.13
CA CYS A 62 3.86 -13.61 6.38
C CYS A 62 4.30 -12.47 5.47
N ILE A 63 4.02 -12.55 4.16
CA ILE A 63 4.32 -11.48 3.20
C ILE A 63 3.56 -10.21 3.56
N GLY A 64 2.28 -10.33 3.93
CA GLY A 64 1.44 -9.23 4.38
C GLY A 64 2.03 -8.53 5.62
N LEU A 65 2.47 -9.28 6.62
CA LEU A 65 3.11 -8.74 7.82
C LEU A 65 4.45 -8.07 7.49
N PHE A 66 5.24 -8.65 6.59
CA PHE A 66 6.53 -8.09 6.16
C PHE A 66 6.37 -6.73 5.44
N SER A 67 5.20 -6.46 4.86
CA SER A 67 4.91 -5.16 4.23
C SER A 67 4.95 -3.98 5.21
N TRP A 68 4.68 -4.20 6.51
CA TRP A 68 4.69 -3.13 7.50
C TRP A 68 6.11 -2.65 7.87
N PRO A 69 7.08 -3.53 8.20
CA PRO A 69 8.49 -3.13 8.32
C PRO A 69 9.00 -2.43 7.07
N LEU A 70 8.66 -2.93 5.88
CA LEU A 70 9.07 -2.30 4.62
C LEU A 70 8.48 -0.90 4.46
N ALA A 71 7.23 -0.68 4.87
CA ALA A 71 6.61 0.64 4.87
C ALA A 71 7.28 1.61 5.86
N ILE A 72 7.70 1.13 7.04
CA ILE A 72 8.48 1.94 7.99
C ILE A 72 9.82 2.32 7.36
N LEU A 73 10.51 1.37 6.74
CA LEU A 73 11.79 1.61 6.06
C LEU A 73 11.64 2.62 4.91
N GLY A 74 10.59 2.51 4.11
CA GLY A 74 10.28 3.48 3.04
C GLY A 74 10.02 4.89 3.58
N LYS A 75 9.36 5.02 4.73
CA LYS A 75 9.14 6.33 5.39
C LYS A 75 10.42 6.94 5.96
N LEU A 76 11.47 6.13 6.20
CA LEU A 76 12.78 6.65 6.61
C LEU A 76 13.54 7.32 5.47
N ILE A 77 13.15 7.09 4.21
CA ILE A 77 13.77 7.73 3.05
C ILE A 77 13.19 9.15 2.92
N PRO A 78 13.97 10.22 3.20
CA PRO A 78 13.47 11.58 3.10
C PRO A 78 13.17 11.91 1.63
N VAL A 79 11.91 12.21 1.33
CA VAL A 79 11.53 12.68 0.00
C VAL A 79 12.05 14.12 -0.20
N PRO A 80 12.81 14.40 -1.26
CA PRO A 80 13.26 15.75 -1.54
C PRO A 80 12.06 16.69 -1.71
N LYS A 81 12.06 17.82 -0.99
CA LYS A 81 10.99 18.84 -1.03
C LYS A 81 10.77 19.43 -2.43
N THR A 82 11.74 19.30 -3.31
CA THR A 82 11.60 19.63 -4.73
C THR A 82 11.09 18.42 -5.49
N PRO A 83 9.86 18.45 -6.05
CA PRO A 83 9.41 17.36 -6.90
C PRO A 83 10.35 17.24 -8.10
N LEU A 84 10.72 16.01 -8.45
CA LEU A 84 11.59 15.71 -9.59
C LEU A 84 11.12 16.41 -10.87
N SER A 85 9.80 16.56 -11.04
CA SER A 85 9.18 17.33 -12.12
C SER A 85 9.66 18.78 -12.17
N ARG A 86 9.86 19.48 -11.05
CA ARG A 86 10.42 20.84 -11.05
C ARG A 86 11.89 20.87 -11.46
N CYS A 87 12.66 19.83 -11.12
CA CYS A 87 14.05 19.73 -11.56
C CYS A 87 14.11 19.51 -13.08
N VAL A 88 13.36 18.53 -13.58
CA VAL A 88 13.25 18.20 -15.00
C VAL A 88 12.66 19.37 -15.80
N LEU A 89 11.62 20.03 -15.30
CA LEU A 89 11.02 21.22 -15.92
C LEU A 89 12.00 22.41 -15.96
N LYS A 90 12.83 22.60 -14.93
CA LYS A 90 13.89 23.63 -14.96
C LYS A 90 14.90 23.34 -16.08
N VAL A 91 15.34 22.09 -16.21
CA VAL A 91 16.25 21.66 -17.28
C VAL A 91 15.59 21.84 -18.65
N PHE A 92 14.35 21.37 -18.82
CA PHE A 92 13.58 21.53 -20.06
C PHE A 92 13.36 23.00 -20.43
N ARG A 93 13.02 23.86 -19.46
CA ARG A 93 12.88 25.31 -19.70
C ARG A 93 14.21 25.95 -20.10
N ARG A 94 15.33 25.55 -19.49
CA ARG A 94 16.66 26.02 -19.88
C ARG A 94 17.01 25.59 -21.30
N LEU A 95 16.79 24.32 -21.65
CA LEU A 95 17.02 23.79 -22.99
C LEU A 95 16.14 24.48 -24.05
N LYS A 96 14.86 24.73 -23.74
CA LYS A 96 13.96 25.47 -24.65
C LYS A 96 14.42 26.91 -24.86
N LYS A 97 14.86 27.61 -23.79
CA LYS A 97 15.34 29.00 -23.86
C LYS A 97 16.62 29.15 -24.68
N SER A 98 17.56 28.20 -24.59
CA SER A 98 18.78 28.18 -25.42
C SER A 98 18.55 27.83 -26.88
N ARG A 99 17.41 27.26 -27.26
CA ARG A 99 17.06 26.95 -28.66
C ARG A 99 16.37 28.12 -29.38
N THR A 100 15.85 29.08 -28.63
CA THR A 100 15.11 30.25 -29.15
C THR A 100 15.88 31.58 -29.03
N ALA A 101 17.15 31.53 -28.62
CA ALA A 101 18.09 32.65 -28.61
C ALA A 101 19.17 32.38 -29.66
#